data_AF-A0A7X0HLW4-F1
#
_entry.id   AF-A0A7X0HLW4-F1
#
_cell.length_a   1.000
_cell.length_b   1.000
_cell.length_c   1.000
_cell.angle_alpha   90.00
_cell.angle_beta   90.00
_cell.angle_gamma   90.00
#
_symmetry.space_group_name_H-M   'P 1'
#
loop_
_entity.id
_entity.type
_entity.pdbx_description
1 polymer ?
#
loop_
_entity_poly.entity_id
_entity_poly.type
_entity_poly.pdbx_seq_one_letter_code
_entity_poly.pdbx_strand_id
1 'polypeptide(L)'
;MPFDPLLQALSRVAATLLDDLAQGAWYPSAAEKALSEALARTGWNGGGVRTELRAAEAGVHDGRLVDLLSPAAPLGELTAPSPETEAVLRQLTRLLDAVAGCTRP
;
A
#
# COMPACT_ATOMS: atom_id res chain seq x y z
N MET A 1 23.69 11.18 -1.08
CA MET A 1 22.49 11.37 -0.24
C MET A 1 22.16 10.01 0.35
N PRO A 2 22.11 9.85 1.68
CA PRO A 2 21.67 8.59 2.26
C PRO A 2 20.19 8.44 1.93
N PHE A 3 19.86 7.45 1.10
CA PHE A 3 18.49 7.02 0.86
C PHE A 3 17.88 6.60 2.19
N ASP A 4 16.66 7.05 2.49
CA ASP A 4 15.97 6.63 3.70
C ASP A 4 15.75 5.11 3.67
N PRO A 5 16.30 4.33 4.63
CA PRO A 5 16.19 2.87 4.63
C PRO A 5 14.73 2.40 4.67
N LEU A 6 13.82 3.20 5.24
CA LEU A 6 12.39 2.92 5.22
C LEU A 6 11.83 2.99 3.79
N LEU A 7 12.16 4.04 3.04
CA LEU A 7 11.70 4.21 1.66
C LEU A 7 12.19 3.07 0.76
N GLN A 8 13.43 2.61 0.96
CA GLN A 8 13.96 1.44 0.24
C GLN A 8 13.21 0.16 0.60
N ALA A 9 12.96 -0.08 1.88
CA ALA A 9 12.22 -1.25 2.33
C ALA A 9 10.79 -1.26 1.77
N LEU A 10 10.08 -0.13 1.83
CA LEU A 10 8.74 0.03 1.29
C LEU A 10 8.71 -0.21 -0.24
N SER A 11 9.63 0.41 -0.98
CA SER A 11 9.72 0.21 -2.43
C SER A 11 10.01 -1.26 -2.78
N ARG A 12 10.92 -1.91 -2.05
CA ARG A 12 11.26 -3.31 -2.30
C ARG A 12 10.08 -4.23 -2.02
N VAL A 13 9.44 -4.09 -0.86
CA VAL A 13 8.29 -4.92 -0.48
C VAL A 13 7.12 -4.70 -1.44
N ALA A 14 6.85 -3.45 -1.84
CA ALA A 14 5.80 -3.17 -2.83
C ALA A 14 6.10 -3.82 -4.19
N ALA A 15 7.36 -3.81 -4.64
CA ALA A 15 7.77 -4.49 -5.87
C ALA A 15 7.60 -6.00 -5.77
N THR A 16 8.00 -6.60 -4.65
CA THR A 16 7.83 -8.04 -4.40
C THR A 16 6.35 -8.44 -4.38
N LEU A 17 5.49 -7.67 -3.72
CA LEU A 17 4.04 -7.97 -3.69
C LEU A 17 3.39 -7.83 -5.07
N LEU A 18 3.82 -6.85 -5.89
CA LEU A 18 3.37 -6.74 -7.28
C LEU A 18 3.78 -7.96 -8.12
N ASP A 19 5.01 -8.44 -7.95
CA ASP A 19 5.51 -9.64 -8.64
C ASP A 19 4.79 -10.91 -8.16
N ASP A 20 4.63 -11.08 -6.85
CA ASP A 20 3.87 -12.19 -6.26
C ASP A 20 2.41 -12.20 -6.76
N LEU A 21 1.78 -11.04 -6.87
CA LEU A 21 0.42 -10.88 -7.42
C LEU A 21 0.38 -11.27 -8.90
N ALA A 22 1.33 -10.79 -9.70
CA ALA A 22 1.40 -11.06 -11.14
C ALA A 22 1.67 -12.54 -11.45
N GLN A 23 2.46 -13.21 -10.60
CA GLN A 23 2.76 -14.64 -10.71
C GLN A 23 1.67 -15.55 -10.10
N GLY A 24 0.66 -14.97 -9.43
CA GLY A 24 -0.35 -15.72 -8.69
C GLY A 24 0.19 -16.42 -7.43
N ALA A 25 1.38 -16.05 -6.96
CA ALA A 25 1.98 -16.53 -5.71
C ALA A 25 1.31 -15.89 -4.48
N TRP A 26 0.67 -14.75 -4.65
CA TRP A 26 -0.14 -14.09 -3.63
C TRP A 26 -1.54 -13.76 -4.15
N TYR A 27 -2.55 -14.13 -3.37
CA TYR A 27 -3.94 -13.74 -3.59
C TYR A 27 -4.39 -12.85 -2.42
N PRO A 28 -4.66 -11.56 -2.67
CA PRO A 28 -5.19 -10.67 -1.65
C PRO A 28 -6.52 -11.19 -1.13
N SER A 29 -6.70 -11.16 0.19
CA SER A 29 -7.98 -11.49 0.81
C SER A 29 -9.08 -10.51 0.36
N ALA A 30 -10.35 -10.90 0.53
CA ALA A 30 -11.47 -10.00 0.24
C ALA A 30 -11.37 -8.68 1.01
N ALA A 31 -10.84 -8.73 2.23
CA ALA A 31 -10.70 -7.58 3.10
C ALA A 31 -9.51 -6.67 2.68
N GLU A 32 -8.39 -7.25 2.22
CA GLU A 32 -7.29 -6.47 1.59
C GLU A 32 -7.71 -5.79 0.28
N LYS A 33 -8.58 -6.45 -0.50
CA LYS A 33 -9.16 -5.84 -1.72
C LYS A 33 -10.07 -4.67 -1.38
N ALA A 34 -10.99 -4.85 -0.43
CA ALA A 34 -11.89 -3.79 0.00
C ALA A 34 -11.11 -2.57 0.52
N LEU A 35 -10.04 -2.80 1.31
CA LEU A 35 -9.13 -1.74 1.74
C LEU A 35 -8.45 -1.05 0.56
N SER A 36 -7.95 -1.83 -0.42
CA SER A 36 -7.28 -1.27 -1.60
C SER A 36 -8.23 -0.43 -2.46
N GLU A 37 -9.48 -0.87 -2.64
CA GLU A 37 -10.52 -0.11 -3.34
C GLU A 37 -10.90 1.18 -2.61
N ALA A 38 -10.96 1.14 -1.28
CA ALA A 38 -11.21 2.34 -0.47
C ALA A 38 -10.07 3.36 -0.65
N LEU A 39 -8.82 2.90 -0.51
CA LEU A 39 -7.63 3.74 -0.65
C LEU A 39 -7.42 4.28 -2.07
N ALA A 40 -7.71 3.48 -3.10
CA ALA A 40 -7.67 3.91 -4.49
C ALA A 40 -8.66 5.05 -4.78
N ARG A 41 -9.83 5.03 -4.13
CA ARG A 41 -10.84 6.10 -4.25
C ARG A 41 -10.50 7.36 -3.47
N THR A 42 -10.01 7.21 -2.24
CA THR A 42 -9.67 8.37 -1.38
C THR A 42 -8.33 9.01 -1.75
N GLY A 43 -7.51 8.30 -2.53
CA GLY A 43 -6.14 8.67 -2.83
C GLY A 43 -5.23 8.55 -1.60
N TRP A 44 -3.92 8.66 -1.84
CA TRP A 44 -2.92 8.58 -0.78
C TRP A 44 -2.80 9.90 -0.03
N ASN A 45 -3.73 10.13 0.90
CA ASN A 45 -3.64 11.22 1.87
C ASN A 45 -3.45 10.63 3.27
N GLY A 46 -2.51 11.14 4.07
CA GLY A 46 -2.08 10.43 5.28
C GLY A 46 -3.17 10.28 6.35
N GLY A 47 -4.11 11.23 6.43
CA GLY A 47 -5.30 11.11 7.28
C GLY A 47 -6.27 10.01 6.81
N GLY A 48 -6.49 9.88 5.50
CA GLY A 48 -7.33 8.90 4.86
C GLY A 48 -6.75 7.49 4.98
N VAL A 49 -5.45 7.33 4.73
CA VAL A 49 -4.77 6.04 4.89
C VAL A 49 -4.91 5.52 6.31
N ARG A 50 -4.68 6.36 7.33
CA ARG A 50 -4.87 5.97 8.74
C ARG A 50 -6.34 5.73 9.12
N THR A 51 -7.27 6.39 8.45
CA THR A 51 -8.70 6.21 8.71
C THR A 51 -9.15 4.88 8.14
N GLU A 52 -8.81 4.58 6.89
CA GLU A 52 -9.12 3.31 6.24
C GLU A 52 -8.42 2.13 6.94
N LEU A 53 -7.16 2.28 7.37
CA LEU A 53 -6.48 1.25 8.16
C LEU A 53 -7.14 0.99 9.52
N ARG A 54 -7.76 2.01 10.13
CA ARG A 54 -8.52 1.84 11.38
C ARG A 54 -9.93 1.31 11.16
N ALA A 55 -10.52 1.59 10.00
CA ALA A 55 -11.83 1.10 9.60
C ALA A 55 -11.76 -0.34 9.08
N ALA A 56 -10.59 -0.78 8.62
CA ALA A 56 -10.34 -2.15 8.20
C ALA A 56 -10.64 -3.14 9.34
N GLU A 57 -11.36 -4.22 9.02
CA GLU A 57 -11.73 -5.25 9.99
C GLU A 57 -10.49 -5.99 10.55
N ALA A 58 -10.66 -6.62 11.72
CA ALA A 58 -9.61 -7.40 12.40
C ALA A 58 -8.86 -8.38 11.47
N GLY A 59 -9.53 -8.95 10.46
CA GLY A 59 -8.95 -9.89 9.51
C GLY A 59 -7.94 -9.29 8.52
N VAL A 60 -7.87 -7.96 8.38
CA VAL A 60 -6.89 -7.28 7.51
C VAL A 60 -5.55 -7.08 8.24
N HIS A 61 -5.55 -7.06 9.58
CA HIS A 61 -4.35 -6.79 10.38
C HIS A 61 -3.26 -7.88 10.28
N ASP A 62 -3.60 -9.10 9.85
CA ASP A 62 -2.64 -10.17 9.55
C ASP A 62 -2.24 -10.21 8.05
N GLY A 63 -2.74 -9.27 7.24
CA GLY A 63 -2.51 -9.21 5.80
C GLY A 63 -1.18 -8.55 5.43
N ARG A 64 -0.48 -9.12 4.44
CA ARG A 64 0.78 -8.58 3.90
C ARG A 64 0.65 -7.13 3.44
N LEU A 65 -0.54 -6.72 3.00
CA LEU A 65 -0.79 -5.34 2.60
C LEU A 65 -0.78 -4.38 3.80
N VAL A 66 -1.34 -4.74 4.96
CA VAL A 66 -1.36 -3.85 6.15
C VAL A 66 0.02 -3.67 6.74
N ASP A 67 0.84 -4.72 6.74
CA ASP A 67 2.25 -4.65 7.16
C ASP A 67 3.05 -3.64 6.33
N LEU A 68 2.70 -3.49 5.04
CA LEU A 68 3.29 -2.49 4.17
C LEU A 68 2.69 -1.09 4.38
N LEU A 69 1.36 -0.99 4.53
CA LEU A 69 0.65 0.29 4.61
C LEU A 69 0.84 1.00 5.95
N SER A 70 0.93 0.28 7.07
CA SER A 70 1.12 0.85 8.40
C SER A 70 2.37 1.75 8.51
N PRO A 71 3.57 1.27 8.11
CA PRO A 71 4.77 2.12 8.12
C PRO A 71 4.77 3.19 7.00
N ALA A 72 3.97 3.01 5.94
CA ALA A 72 3.86 3.99 4.85
C ALA A 72 2.85 5.12 5.12
N ALA A 73 1.91 4.93 6.06
CA ALA A 73 0.88 5.92 6.38
C ALA A 73 1.41 7.32 6.71
N PRO A 74 2.50 7.49 7.50
CA PRO A 74 3.08 8.82 7.77
C PRO A 74 3.57 9.55 6.51
N LEU A 75 3.92 8.84 5.44
CA LEU A 75 4.43 9.46 4.20
C LEU A 75 3.35 10.31 3.51
N GLY A 76 2.08 9.95 3.67
CA GLY A 76 0.95 10.72 3.12
C GLY A 76 0.64 12.01 3.90
N GLU A 77 1.26 12.23 5.05
CA GLU A 77 1.09 13.45 5.88
C GLU A 77 2.15 14.51 5.59
N LEU A 78 3.14 14.18 4.75
CA LEU A 78 4.21 15.09 4.39
C LEU A 78 3.68 16.21 3.50
N THR A 79 3.80 17.45 3.98
CA THR A 79 3.37 18.66 3.25
C THR A 79 4.26 18.97 2.05
N ALA A 80 5.51 18.51 2.06
CA ALA A 80 6.47 18.63 0.97
C ALA A 80 7.27 17.32 0.85
N PRO A 81 6.72 16.29 0.17
CA PRO A 81 7.42 15.03 -0.01
C PRO A 81 8.67 15.22 -0.87
N SER A 82 9.73 14.48 -0.57
CA SER A 82 10.89 14.44 -1.47
C SER A 82 10.53 13.68 -2.75
N PRO A 83 11.28 13.86 -3.86
CA PRO A 83 11.07 13.08 -5.09
C PRO A 83 11.13 11.56 -4.88
N GLU A 84 11.94 11.12 -3.91
CA GLU A 84 12.08 9.72 -3.51
C GLU A 84 10.80 9.22 -2.81
N THR A 85 10.26 10.00 -1.86
CA THR A 85 8.98 9.71 -1.23
C THR A 85 7.86 9.64 -2.26
N GLU A 86 7.79 10.60 -3.19
CA GLU A 86 6.77 10.57 -4.23
C GLU A 86 6.89 9.34 -5.14
N ALA A 87 8.11 8.90 -5.45
CA ALA A 87 8.32 7.67 -6.21
C ALA A 87 7.78 6.44 -5.47
N VAL A 88 8.01 6.35 -4.16
CA VAL A 88 7.45 5.28 -3.32
C VAL A 88 5.92 5.38 -3.26
N LEU A 89 5.35 6.56 -3.03
CA LEU A 89 3.90 6.75 -2.99
C LEU A 89 3.24 6.34 -4.32
N ARG A 90 3.81 6.73 -5.46
CA ARG A 90 3.32 6.29 -6.78
C ARG A 90 3.39 4.77 -6.95
N GLN A 91 4.43 4.13 -6.44
CA GLN A 91 4.57 2.67 -6.49
C GLN A 91 3.53 1.98 -5.60
N LEU A 92 3.26 2.51 -4.41
CA LEU A 92 2.24 1.99 -3.50
C LEU A 92 0.83 2.16 -4.09
N THR A 93 0.54 3.29 -4.73
CA THR A 93 -0.73 3.48 -5.46
C THR A 93 -0.92 2.43 -6.55
N ARG A 94 0.12 2.15 -7.36
CA ARG A 94 0.04 1.09 -8.38
C ARG A 94 -0.23 -0.29 -7.80
N LEU A 95 0.36 -0.61 -6.65
CA LEU A 95 0.09 -1.87 -5.95
C LEU A 95 -1.38 -1.94 -5.51
N LEU A 96 -1.91 -0.87 -4.92
CA LEU A 96 -3.32 -0.80 -4.50
C LEU A 96 -4.27 -0.95 -5.70
N ASP A 97 -4.00 -0.26 -6.80
CA ASP A 97 -4.80 -0.37 -8.03
C ASP A 97 -4.77 -1.80 -8.60
N ALA A 98 -3.60 -2.45 -8.57
CA ALA A 98 -3.45 -3.83 -9.02
C ALA A 98 -4.23 -4.82 -8.12
N VAL A 99 -4.19 -4.62 -6.81
CA VAL A 99 -4.93 -5.44 -5.84
C VAL A 99 -6.43 -5.23 -5.98
N ALA A 100 -6.89 -3.98 -6.10
CA ALA A 100 -8.30 -3.63 -6.30
C ALA A 100 -8.84 -4.18 -7.63
N GLY A 101 -8.03 -4.12 -8.71
CA GLY A 101 -8.37 -4.68 -10.01
C GLY A 101 -8.26 -6.20 -10.10
N CYS A 102 -7.78 -6.87 -9.05
CA CYS A 102 -7.57 -8.31 -9.06
C CYS A 102 -8.91 -9.04 -8.89
N THR A 103 -9.55 -9.47 -9.97
CA THR A 103 -10.68 -10.40 -9.93
C THR A 103 -10.17 -11.83 -9.79
N ARG A 104 -10.63 -12.57 -8.76
CA ARG A 104 -10.30 -13.99 -8.61
C ARG A 104 -10.92 -14.75 -9.81
N PRO A 105 -10.19 -15.64 -10.50
CA PRO A 105 -10.77 -16.49 -11.54
C PRO A 105 -11.83 -17.45 -10.96
#